data_AF-A0A1N7JAV4-F1
#
_entry.id   AF-A0A1N7JAV4-F1
#
_cell.length_a   1.000
_cell.length_b   1.000
_cell.length_c   1.000
_cell.angle_alpha   90.00
_cell.angle_beta   90.00
_cell.angle_gamma   90.00
#
_symmetry.space_group_name_H-M   'P 1'
#
loop_
_entity.id
_entity.type
_entity.pdbx_description
1 polymer ?
#
loop_
_entity_poly.entity_id
_entity_poly.type
_entity_poly.pdbx_seq_one_letter_code
_entity_poly.pdbx_strand_id
1 'polypeptide(L)' 'MDRSQTMIGLGIALTVVILAVIKERAPYQPGRLWVVPWRWLLAFALLAVLVLSAHLISELSGHPLTGRAAF' A
#
# COMPACT_ATOMS: atom_id res chain seq x y z
N MET A 1 -3.12 7.64 15.17
CA MET A 1 -3.92 6.50 14.69
C MET A 1 -3.69 5.41 15.71
N ASP A 2 -4.72 4.79 16.24
CA ASP A 2 -4.49 3.74 17.25
C ASP A 2 -3.89 2.50 16.58
N ARG A 3 -3.09 1.73 17.31
CA ARG A 3 -2.43 0.51 16.81
C ARG A 3 -3.37 -0.44 16.06
N SER A 4 -4.61 -0.58 16.56
CA SER A 4 -5.67 -1.37 15.92
C SER A 4 -6.06 -0.83 14.53
N GLN A 5 -6.18 0.49 14.40
CA GLN A 5 -6.48 1.16 13.12
C GLN A 5 -5.31 1.02 12.14
N THR A 6 -4.07 1.11 12.61
CA THR A 6 -2.87 0.92 11.78
C THR A 6 -2.82 -0.51 11.21
N MET A 7 -3.12 -1.53 12.02
CA MET A 7 -3.18 -2.92 11.55
C MET A 7 -4.30 -3.16 10.53
N ILE A 8 -5.49 -2.61 10.78
CA ILE A 8 -6.63 -2.70 9.84
C ILE A 8 -6.27 -2.02 8.52
N GLY A 9 -5.73 -0.80 8.58
CA GLY A 9 -5.28 -0.06 7.39
C GLY A 9 -4.23 -0.83 6.60
N LEU A 10 -3.25 -1.43 7.28
CA LEU A 10 -2.21 -2.23 6.63
C LEU A 10 -2.81 -3.46 5.94
N GLY A 11 -3.74 -4.17 6.59
CA GLY A 11 -4.43 -5.32 6.02
C GLY A 11 -5.25 -4.96 4.77
N ILE A 12 -5.94 -3.82 4.79
CA ILE A 12 -6.68 -3.31 3.63
C ILE A 12 -5.71 -2.97 2.50
N ALA A 13 -4.63 -2.24 2.79
CA ALA A 13 -3.64 -1.84 1.79
C ALA A 13 -3.00 -3.07 1.12
N LEU A 14 -2.64 -4.09 1.89
CA LEU A 14 -2.12 -5.36 1.37
C LEU A 14 -3.15 -6.08 0.48
N THR A 15 -4.42 -6.11 0.87
CA THR A 15 -5.49 -6.71 0.07
C THR A 15 -5.62 -5.99 -1.28
N VAL A 16 -5.55 -4.66 -1.29
CA VAL A 16 -5.58 -3.85 -2.52
C VAL A 16 -4.36 -4.15 -3.40
N VAL A 17 -3.16 -4.27 -2.82
CA VAL A 17 -1.95 -4.66 -3.57
C VAL A 17 -2.16 -6.03 -4.23
N ILE A 18 -2.62 -7.04 -3.49
CA ILE A 18 -2.84 -8.38 -4.02
C ILE A 18 -3.84 -8.35 -5.19
N LEU A 19 -4.98 -7.68 -5.01
CA LEU A 19 -5.99 -7.54 -6.05
C LEU A 19 -5.46 -6.80 -7.28
N ALA A 20 -4.70 -5.72 -7.08
CA ALA A 20 -4.11 -4.95 -8.17
C ALA A 20 -3.08 -5.79 -8.96
N VAL A 21 -2.23 -6.59 -8.28
CA VAL A 21 -1.29 -7.52 -8.93
C VAL A 21 -2.04 -8.56 -9.76
N ILE A 22 -3.08 -9.18 -9.20
CA ILE A 22 -3.87 -10.21 -9.90
C ILE A 22 -4.52 -9.61 -11.15
N LYS A 23 -5.07 -8.40 -11.05
CA LYS A 23 -5.71 -7.70 -12.18
C LYS A 23 -4.70 -7.21 -13.21
N GLU A 24 -3.53 -6.75 -12.80
CA GLU A 24 -2.47 -6.31 -13.71
C GLU A 24 -1.88 -7.49 -14.51
N ARG A 25 -1.75 -8.66 -13.89
CA ARG A 25 -1.28 -9.88 -14.55
C ARG A 25 -2.34 -10.59 -15.38
N ALA A 26 -3.59 -10.13 -15.35
CA ALA A 26 -4.66 -10.77 -16.11
C ALA A 26 -4.41 -10.63 -17.62
N PRO A 27 -4.62 -11.69 -18.42
CA PRO A 27 -4.39 -11.65 -19.86
C PRO A 27 -5.28 -10.60 -20.52
N TYR A 28 -4.72 -9.95 -21.55
CA TYR A 28 -5.45 -8.95 -22.33
C TYR A 28 -6.67 -9.60 -22.99
N GLN A 29 -7.85 -9.06 -22.70
CA GLN A 29 -9.11 -9.49 -23.30
C GLN A 29 -9.50 -8.50 -24.40
N PRO A 30 -9.39 -8.86 -25.69
CA PRO A 30 -9.77 -7.99 -26.79
C PRO A 30 -11.26 -7.62 -26.70
N GLY A 31 -11.57 -6.34 -26.90
CA GLY A 31 -12.94 -5.79 -26.77
C GLY A 31 -13.31 -5.29 -25.37
N ARG A 32 -12.50 -5.57 -24.34
CA ARG A 32 -12.73 -5.04 -22.99
C ARG A 32 -11.99 -3.72 -22.81
N LEU A 33 -12.75 -2.64 -22.56
CA LEU A 33 -12.17 -1.34 -22.23
C LEU A 33 -11.38 -1.46 -20.91
N TRP A 34 -10.08 -1.17 -20.95
CA TRP A 34 -9.24 -1.07 -19.76
C TRP A 34 -9.46 0.30 -19.11
N VAL A 35 -10.55 0.43 -18.36
CA VAL A 35 -10.93 1.71 -17.71
C VAL A 35 -10.06 2.01 -16.49
N VAL A 36 -9.63 0.98 -15.76
CA VAL A 36 -8.96 1.15 -14.48
C VAL A 36 -7.44 1.06 -14.64
N PRO A 37 -6.69 2.12 -14.28
CA PRO A 37 -5.23 2.13 -14.29
C PRO A 37 -4.65 1.33 -13.10
N TRP A 38 -4.70 -0.01 -13.17
CA TRP A 38 -4.24 -0.89 -12.08
C TRP A 38 -2.80 -0.63 -11.63
N ARG A 39 -1.91 -0.21 -12.56
CA ARG A 39 -0.52 0.17 -12.27
C ARG A 39 -0.42 1.36 -11.32
N TRP A 40 -1.25 2.38 -11.53
CA TRP A 40 -1.29 3.55 -10.67
C TRP A 40 -1.86 3.19 -9.30
N LEU A 41 -2.93 2.39 -9.27
CA LEU A 41 -3.50 1.88 -8.02
C LEU A 41 -2.47 1.08 -7.21
N LEU A 42 -1.69 0.24 -7.89
CA LEU A 42 -0.64 -0.57 -7.28
C LEU A 42 0.46 0.31 -6.66
N ALA A 43 0.92 1.35 -7.38
CA ALA A 43 1.91 2.29 -6.86
C ALA A 43 1.43 2.99 -5.58
N PHE A 44 0.19 3.50 -5.56
CA PHE A 44 -0.38 4.13 -4.36
C PHE A 44 -0.59 3.14 -3.22
N ALA A 45 -1.04 1.92 -3.51
CA ALA A 45 -1.24 0.90 -2.50
C ALA A 45 0.10 0.49 -1.84
N LEU A 46 1.17 0.35 -2.62
CA LEU A 46 2.51 0.08 -2.10
C LEU A 46 3.03 1.23 -1.23
N LEU A 47 2.82 2.48 -1.64
CA LEU A 47 3.17 3.64 -0.81
C LEU A 47 2.42 3.62 0.53
N ALA A 48 1.12 3.33 0.50
CA ALA A 48 0.32 3.21 1.72
C ALA A 48 0.86 2.09 2.65
N VAL A 49 1.22 0.94 2.09
CA VAL A 49 1.85 -0.16 2.85
C VAL A 49 3.16 0.30 3.49
N LEU A 50 4.02 1.01 2.77
CA LEU A 50 5.29 1.52 3.30
C LEU A 50 5.08 2.51 4.45
N VAL A 51 4.18 3.48 4.28
CA VAL A 51 3.88 4.49 5.31
C VAL A 51 3.27 3.85 6.55
N LEU A 52 2.30 2.95 6.39
CA LEU A 52 1.66 2.26 7.50
C LEU A 52 2.62 1.32 8.22
N SER A 53 3.51 0.65 7.49
CA SER A 53 4.56 -0.19 8.08
C SER A 53 5.55 0.66 8.89
N ALA A 54 6.00 1.79 8.34
CA ALA A 54 6.86 2.73 9.05
C ALA A 54 6.20 3.28 10.31
N HIS A 55 4.91 3.62 10.23
CA HIS A 55 4.13 4.07 11.38
C HIS A 55 4.03 2.97 12.45
N LEU A 56 3.72 1.74 12.06
CA LEU A 56 3.62 0.60 12.96
C LEU A 56 4.97 0.28 13.63
N ILE A 57 6.08 0.35 12.88
CA ILE A 57 7.43 0.16 13.41
C ILE A 57 7.76 1.28 14.40
N SER A 58 7.40 2.53 14.10
CA SER A 58 7.62 3.65 15.03
C SER A 58 6.85 3.46 16.34
N GLU A 59 5.59 3.03 16.27
CA GLU A 59 4.79 2.71 17.46
C GLU A 59 5.40 1.57 18.28
N LEU A 60 5.81 0.49 17.61
CA LEU A 60 6.43 -0.68 18.25
C LEU A 60 7.78 -0.34 18.90
N SER A 61 8.54 0.54 18.28
CA SER A 61 9.89 0.89 18.72
C SER A 61 9.90 2.01 19.76
N GLY A 62 8.77 2.68 19.98
CA GLY A 62 8.64 3.85 20.86
C GLY A 62 9.42 5.09 20.41
N HIS A 63 10.11 5.01 19.28
CA HIS A 63 10.87 6.11 18.69
C HIS A 63 10.29 6.41 17.31
N PRO A 64 9.93 7.67 17.02
CA PRO A 64 9.49 8.04 15.69
C PRO A 64 10.64 7.75 14.71
N LEU A 65 10.33 7.06 13.61
CA LEU A 65 11.27 6.91 12.49
C LEU A 65 11.56 8.30 11.92
N THR A 66 12.65 8.91 12.37
CA THR A 66 13.19 10.11 11.76
C THR A 66 13.90 9.69 10.49
N GLY A 67 13.38 10.12 9.33
CA GLY A 67 14.15 10.05 8.10
C GLY A 67 15.49 10.78 8.26
N ARG A 68 16.44 10.51 7.37
CA ARG A 68 17.69 11.28 7.31
C ARG A 68 17.38 12.70 6.81
N ALA A 69 16.81 13.53 7.69
CA ALA A 69 16.73 14.97 7.52
C ALA A 69 18.13 15.53 7.81
N ALA A 70 19.02 15.36 6.85
CA ALA A 70 20.31 16.02 6.80
C ALA A 70 20.27 17.00 5.62
N PHE A 71 19.57 18.12 5.82
CA PHE A 71 19.72 19.35 5.06
C PHE A 71 19.54 20.52 6.04
#